data_AF-A0A645J482-F1
#
_entry.id   AF-A0A645J482-F1
#
_cell.length_a   1.000
_cell.length_b   1.000
_cell.length_c   1.000
_cell.angle_alpha   90.00
_cell.angle_beta   90.00
_cell.angle_gamma   90.00
#
_symmetry.space_group_name_H-M   'P 1'
#
loop_
_entity.id
_entity.type
_entity.pdbx_description
1 polymer ?
#
loop_
_entity_poly.entity_id
_entity_poly.type
_entity_poly.pdbx_seq_one_letter_code
_entity_poly.pdbx_strand_id
1 'polypeptide(L)' 'MVASGRLAVEGVDAAGVRFVLSLHGPGEIVSLVRMLGNTCFVYHFVVQEGTVLVPWAGRS' A
#
# COMPACT_ATOMS: atom_id res chain seq x y z
N MET A 1 -3.51 4.90 -6.45
CA MET A 1 -2.21 5.39 -6.97
C MET A 1 -1.73 6.51 -6.06
N VAL A 2 -0.44 6.58 -5.79
CA VAL A 2 0.15 7.71 -5.09
C VAL A 2 0.24 8.89 -6.06
N ALA A 3 -0.47 9.97 -5.80
CA ALA A 3 -0.40 11.19 -6.60
C ALA A 3 0.73 12.11 -6.11
N SER A 4 0.94 12.15 -4.79
CA SER A 4 2.03 12.89 -4.13
C SER A 4 2.38 12.25 -2.78
N GLY A 5 3.56 12.57 -2.26
CA GLY A 5 4.04 12.08 -0.97
C GLY A 5 4.64 10.67 -1.05
N ARG A 6 4.66 10.00 0.10
CA ARG A 6 5.31 8.69 0.26
C ARG A 6 4.56 7.79 1.24
N LEU A 7 4.28 6.57 0.79
CA LEU A 7 3.50 5.58 1.51
C LEU A 7 4.32 4.31 1.77
N ALA A 8 4.47 3.91 3.02
CA ALA A 8 5.01 2.61 3.38
C ALA A 8 3.88 1.58 3.52
N VAL A 9 4.12 0.36 3.05
CA VAL A 9 3.30 -0.81 3.36
C VAL A 9 4.07 -1.63 4.39
N GLU A 10 3.42 -1.92 5.49
CA GLU A 10 3.97 -2.69 6.59
C GLU A 10 3.22 -4.02 6.75
N GLY A 11 3.98 -5.03 7.15
CA GLY A 11 3.48 -6.31 7.62
C GLY A 11 3.75 -6.48 9.12
N VAL A 12 3.11 -7.48 9.71
CA VAL A 12 3.37 -7.94 11.07
C VAL A 12 3.74 -9.41 10.99
N ASP A 13 4.84 -9.80 11.61
CA ASP A 13 5.27 -11.19 11.65
C ASP A 13 4.56 -12.00 12.75
N ALA A 14 4.86 -13.30 12.85
CA ALA A 14 4.27 -14.17 13.86
C ALA A 14 4.62 -13.78 15.32
N ALA A 15 5.66 -12.98 15.52
CA ALA A 15 6.06 -12.44 16.83
C ALA A 15 5.40 -11.08 17.12
N GLY A 16 4.58 -10.54 16.21
CA GLY A 16 3.96 -9.24 16.36
C GLY A 16 4.87 -8.07 15.97
N VAL A 17 6.04 -8.32 15.40
CA VAL A 17 7.00 -7.28 15.01
C VAL A 17 6.58 -6.68 13.67
N ARG A 18 6.55 -5.35 13.62
CA ARG A 18 6.26 -4.61 12.39
C ARG A 18 7.50 -4.51 11.52
N PHE A 19 7.32 -4.69 10.21
CA PHE A 19 8.38 -4.52 9.24
C PHE A 19 7.83 -3.92 7.94
N VAL A 20 8.68 -3.13 7.25
CA VAL A 20 8.32 -2.50 5.98
C VAL A 20 8.46 -3.53 4.86
N LEU A 21 7.36 -3.76 4.13
CA LEU A 21 7.31 -4.62 2.95
C LEU A 21 7.72 -3.85 1.70
N SER A 22 7.22 -2.62 1.56
CA SER A 22 7.49 -1.78 0.39
C SER A 22 7.30 -0.30 0.72
N LEU A 23 7.94 0.54 -0.09
CA LEU A 23 7.79 1.99 -0.08
C LEU A 23 7.28 2.42 -1.44
N HIS A 24 6.28 3.30 -1.46
CA HIS A 24 5.64 3.77 -2.67
C HIS A 24 5.68 5.29 -2.79
N GLY A 25 6.07 5.77 -3.97
CA GLY A 25 6.13 7.17 -4.34
C GLY A 25 5.17 7.52 -5.50
N PRO A 26 5.18 8.78 -5.96
CA PRO A 26 4.26 9.27 -6.99
C PRO A 26 4.27 8.43 -8.27
N GLY A 27 3.09 8.13 -8.79
CA GLY A 27 2.88 7.30 -9.98
C GLY A 27 2.74 5.80 -9.68
N GLU A 28 3.13 5.35 -8.49
CA GLU A 28 3.05 3.93 -8.15
C GLU A 28 1.65 3.54 -7.67
N ILE A 29 1.25 2.31 -8.03
CA ILE A 29 -0.02 1.73 -7.66
C ILE A 29 0.20 0.85 -6.43
N VAL A 30 -0.57 1.11 -5.39
CA VAL A 30 -0.59 0.32 -4.15
C VAL A 30 -1.86 -0.51 -4.08
N SER A 31 -1.86 -1.60 -3.29
CA SER A 31 -3.02 -2.47 -3.10
C SER A 31 -3.55 -3.24 -4.33
N LEU A 32 -2.79 -3.33 -5.43
CA LEU A 32 -3.18 -4.16 -6.60
C LEU A 32 -3.51 -5.61 -6.22
N VAL A 33 -2.77 -6.16 -5.26
CA VAL A 33 -2.97 -7.53 -4.77
C VAL A 33 -4.35 -7.73 -4.13
N ARG A 34 -5.01 -6.67 -3.64
CA ARG A 34 -6.38 -6.73 -3.12
C ARG A 34 -7.43 -6.94 -4.23
N MET A 35 -7.08 -6.70 -5.49
CA MET A 35 -7.97 -6.98 -6.62
C MET A 35 -8.00 -8.47 -6.99
N LEU A 36 -7.04 -9.26 -6.51
CA LEU A 36 -7.02 -10.71 -6.65
C LEU A 36 -7.95 -11.30 -5.56
N GLY A 37 -9.25 -11.29 -5.83
CA GLY A 37 -10.36 -11.35 -4.87
C GLY A 37 -10.49 -12.53 -3.90
N ASN A 38 -9.46 -13.36 -3.67
CA ASN A 38 -9.53 -14.54 -2.79
C ASN A 38 -8.54 -14.56 -1.61
N THR A 39 -7.87 -13.45 -1.31
CA THR A 39 -6.88 -13.44 -0.22
C THR A 39 -7.12 -12.27 0.74
N CYS A 40 -7.33 -12.59 2.02
CA CYS A 40 -7.41 -11.59 3.08
C CYS A 40 -5.99 -11.14 3.44
N PHE A 41 -5.58 -9.99 2.88
CA PHE A 41 -4.30 -9.40 3.23
C PHE A 41 -4.44 -8.38 4.36
N VAL A 42 -3.80 -8.67 5.49
CA VAL A 42 -3.63 -7.72 6.59
C VAL A 42 -2.35 -6.92 6.35
N TYR A 43 -2.50 -5.79 5.62
CA TYR A 43 -1.42 -4.81 5.45
C TYR A 43 -1.76 -3.53 6.19
N HIS A 44 -0.74 -2.92 6.79
CA HIS A 44 -0.83 -1.58 7.35
C HIS A 44 -0.23 -0.57 6.37
N PHE A 45 -0.95 0.52 6.11
CA PHE A 45 -0.46 1.63 5.30
C PHE A 45 -0.05 2.77 6.21
N VAL A 46 1.22 3.17 6.12
CA VAL A 46 1.79 4.23 6.95
C VAL A 46 2.25 5.37 6.05
N VAL A 47 1.70 6.54 6.30
CA VAL A 47 2.04 7.78 5.60
C VAL A 47 3.34 8.32 6.20
N GLN A 48 4.38 8.50 5.38
CA GLN A 48 5.68 9.01 5.84
C GLN A 48 5.76 10.54 5.75
N GLU A 49 5.01 11.14 4.83
CA GLU A 49 4.86 12.58 4.61
C GLU A 49 3.48 12.86 3.99
N GLY A 50 3.03 14.12 3.94
CA GLY A 50 1.72 14.48 3.38
C GLY A 50 1.44 13.80 2.03
N THR A 51 0.55 12.81 2.01
CA THR A 51 0.36 11.90 0.88
C THR A 51 -1.05 11.99 0.34
N VAL A 52 -1.17 12.11 -0.98
CA VAL A 52 -2.46 12.09 -1.69
C VAL A 52 -2.58 10.80 -2.47
N LEU A 53 -3.67 10.08 -2.25
CA LEU A 53 -4.03 8.88 -2.99
C LEU A 53 -5.21 9.18 -3.90
N VAL A 54 -5.10 8.75 -5.16
CA VAL A 54 -6.21 8.79 -6.11
C VAL A 54 -6.67 7.37 -6.45
N PRO A 55 -7.99 7.12 -6.53
CA PRO A 55 -8.53 5.85 -7.00
C PRO A 55 -8.01 5.55 -8.41
N TRP A 56 -7.50 4.34 -8.61
CA TRP A 56 -7.17 3.85 -9.94
C TRP A 56 -8.37 3.03 -10.42
N ALA A 57 -9.17 3.60 -11.32
CA ALA A 57 -10.19 2.84 -12.04
C ALA A 57 -9.48 2.13 -13.19
N GLY A 58 -9.03 0.90 -12.96
CA GLY A 58 -8.38 0.10 -13.99
C GLY A 58 -9.30 -0.02 -15.18
N ARG A 59 -9.02 0.73 -16.25
CA ARG A 59 -9.66 0.50 -17.54
C ARG A 59 -8.96 -0.69 -18.15
N SER A 60 -9.62 -1.85 -18.02
CA SER A 60 -9.45 -3.02 -18.88
C SER A 60 -9.73 -2.66 -20.33
#